data_AF-A0A2V9U046-F1
#
_entry.id   AF-A0A2V9U046-F1
#
_cell.length_a   1.000
_cell.length_b   1.000
_cell.length_c   1.000
_cell.angle_alpha   90.00
_cell.angle_beta   90.00
_cell.angle_gamma   90.00
#
_symmetry.space_group_name_H-M   'P 1'
#
loop_
_entity.id
_entity.type
_entity.pdbx_description
1 polymer ?
#
loop_
_entity_poly.entity_id
_entity_poly.type
_entity_poly.pdbx_seq_one_letter_code
_entity_poly.pdbx_strand_id
1 'polypeptide(L)'
;MNLPEPPSPAEVFFSGPQSPADSAAWLEGLKAWRAGQLIRFRYDDAQYKRPELAWTQQIFSQVQLLIWDRTFYDPEAGEYTADRFLDDTERRVGPIDAVLIWHVYPNLGVDDRNQFDLLRDLPGGIPAIRQMVQKFHSHGVKVFFPFIMWDTGTRE
;
A
#
# COMPACT_ATOMS: atom_id res chain seq x y z
N MET A 1 7.90 29.84 7.87
CA MET A 1 9.08 29.01 8.20
C MET A 1 9.45 28.32 6.90
N ASN A 2 10.46 28.83 6.17
CA ASN A 2 10.83 28.28 4.87
C ASN A 2 11.49 26.92 5.13
N LEU A 3 10.82 25.84 4.68
CA LEU A 3 11.44 24.53 4.63
C LEU A 3 12.60 24.62 3.62
N PRO A 4 13.83 24.20 3.98
CA PRO A 4 14.94 24.20 3.04
C PRO A 4 14.59 23.28 1.86
N GLU A 5 14.99 23.72 0.66
CA GLU A 5 14.84 22.97 -0.58
C GLU A 5 15.40 21.55 -0.41
N PRO A 6 14.68 20.50 -0.85
CA PRO A 6 15.21 19.14 -0.77
C PRO A 6 16.49 19.04 -1.62
N PRO A 7 17.51 18.30 -1.14
CA PRO A 7 18.78 18.20 -1.85
C PRO A 7 18.62 17.63 -3.26
N SER A 8 19.51 18.06 -4.16
CA SER A 8 19.56 17.60 -5.56
C SER A 8 19.70 16.07 -5.64
N PRO A 9 19.16 15.40 -6.69
CA PRO A 9 19.23 13.95 -6.87
C PRO A 9 20.64 13.35 -6.74
N ALA A 10 21.69 14.15 -6.95
CA ALA A 10 23.07 13.74 -6.78
C ALA A 10 23.42 13.25 -5.36
N GLU A 11 22.67 13.63 -4.32
CA GLU A 11 22.93 13.17 -2.93
C GLU A 11 22.44 11.74 -2.64
N VAL A 12 21.59 11.16 -3.49
CA VAL A 12 20.91 9.86 -3.21
C VAL A 12 21.33 8.72 -4.14
N PHE A 13 22.15 9.01 -5.16
CA PHE A 13 22.72 7.99 -6.04
C PHE A 13 24.19 7.76 -5.71
N PHE A 14 24.47 6.75 -4.87
CA PHE A 14 25.84 6.30 -4.63
C PHE A 14 26.38 5.54 -5.83
N SER A 15 27.53 5.95 -6.37
CA SER A 15 28.28 5.08 -7.27
C SER A 15 28.60 3.77 -6.56
N GLY A 16 28.51 2.64 -7.27
CA GLY A 16 28.95 1.35 -6.76
C GLY A 16 30.47 1.30 -6.52
N PRO A 17 30.99 0.22 -5.90
CA PRO A 17 32.42 0.01 -5.76
C PRO A 17 33.11 -0.08 -7.15
N GLN A 18 34.33 0.44 -7.28
CA GLN A 18 35.08 0.45 -8.54
C GLN A 18 35.58 -0.95 -8.94
N SER A 19 35.74 -1.85 -7.96
CA SER A 19 36.02 -3.27 -8.17
C SER A 19 35.33 -4.13 -7.11
N PRO A 20 35.16 -5.44 -7.34
CA PRO A 20 34.61 -6.35 -6.33
C PRO A 20 35.39 -6.34 -5.00
N ALA A 21 36.71 -6.10 -5.04
CA ALA A 21 37.55 -6.03 -3.86
C ALA A 21 37.18 -4.85 -2.93
N ASP A 22 36.62 -3.76 -3.49
CA ASP A 22 36.26 -2.57 -2.74
C ASP A 22 34.88 -2.67 -2.06
N SER A 23 34.13 -3.75 -2.30
CA SER A 23 32.73 -3.89 -1.87
C SER A 23 32.55 -3.75 -0.36
N ALA A 24 33.50 -4.30 0.43
CA ALA A 24 33.45 -4.22 1.88
C ALA A 24 33.61 -2.78 2.37
N ALA A 25 34.61 -2.05 1.87
CA ALA A 25 34.87 -0.67 2.24
C ALA A 25 33.72 0.26 1.79
N TRP A 26 33.19 0.03 0.60
CA TRP A 26 32.03 0.75 0.07
C TRP A 26 30.78 0.56 0.95
N LEU A 27 30.47 -0.68 1.35
CA LEU A 27 29.34 -0.99 2.22
C LEU A 27 29.47 -0.33 3.60
N GLU A 28 30.67 -0.31 4.18
CA GLU A 28 30.91 0.40 5.44
C GLU A 28 30.70 1.91 5.29
N GLY A 29 31.13 2.50 4.17
CA GLY A 29 30.83 3.89 3.83
C GLY A 29 29.33 4.19 3.76
N LEU A 30 28.54 3.32 3.13
CA LEU A 30 27.08 3.46 3.08
C LEU A 30 26.42 3.37 4.46
N LYS A 31 26.89 2.46 5.33
CA LYS A 31 26.40 2.36 6.71
C LYS A 31 26.71 3.63 7.50
N ALA A 32 27.92 4.17 7.36
CA ALA A 32 28.33 5.42 8.02
C ALA A 32 27.49 6.61 7.53
N TRP A 33 27.29 6.73 6.21
CA TRP A 33 26.41 7.76 5.65
C TRP A 33 24.97 7.61 6.18
N ARG A 34 24.40 6.40 6.17
CA ARG A 34 23.05 6.13 6.69
C ARG A 34 22.95 6.57 8.15
N ALA A 35 23.91 6.18 9.00
CA ALA A 35 23.94 6.57 10.41
C ALA A 35 23.97 8.11 10.56
N GLY A 36 24.80 8.80 9.77
CA GLY A 36 24.84 10.26 9.74
C GLY A 36 23.51 10.91 9.35
N GLN A 37 22.80 10.36 8.36
CA GLN A 37 21.46 10.85 7.96
C GLN A 37 20.43 10.65 9.07
N LEU A 38 20.39 9.46 9.70
CA LEU A 38 19.46 9.21 10.80
C LEU A 38 19.64 10.22 11.95
N ILE A 39 20.89 10.57 12.27
CA ILE A 39 21.19 11.61 13.26
C ILE A 39 20.72 12.99 12.78
N ARG A 40 21.07 13.39 11.55
CA ARG A 40 20.70 14.70 10.97
C ARG A 40 19.19 14.92 10.93
N PHE A 41 18.43 13.89 10.59
CA PHE A 41 16.96 13.95 10.56
C PHE A 41 16.31 13.79 11.92
N ARG A 42 17.08 13.54 12.99
CA ARG A 42 16.56 13.13 14.31
C ARG A 42 15.56 11.99 14.16
N TYR A 43 15.93 11.03 13.32
CA TYR A 43 15.04 9.95 12.94
C TYR A 43 14.60 9.16 14.17
N ASP A 44 13.29 8.98 14.26
CA ASP A 44 12.63 8.16 15.27
C ASP A 44 11.88 7.04 14.54
N ASP A 45 12.23 5.79 14.85
CA ASP A 45 11.59 4.60 14.30
C ASP A 45 10.40 4.12 15.12
N ALA A 46 9.94 4.89 16.11
CA ALA A 46 8.80 4.55 16.97
C ALA A 46 7.57 4.09 16.16
N GLN A 47 7.25 4.75 15.04
CA GLN A 47 6.12 4.36 14.18
C GLN A 47 6.31 2.99 13.52
N TYR A 48 7.54 2.63 13.14
CA TYR A 48 7.85 1.30 12.60
C TYR A 48 7.87 0.22 13.69
N LYS A 49 8.15 0.58 14.94
CA LYS A 49 8.21 -0.34 16.10
C LYS A 49 6.88 -0.55 16.81
N ARG A 50 5.78 0.04 16.31
CA ARG A 50 4.45 -0.11 16.93
C ARG A 50 4.02 -1.59 16.93
N PRO A 51 3.82 -2.23 18.10
CA PRO A 51 3.49 -3.65 18.17
C PRO A 51 2.18 -3.99 17.46
N GLU A 52 1.20 -3.09 17.48
CA GLU A 52 -0.07 -3.24 16.76
C GLU A 52 0.06 -3.19 15.23
N LEU A 53 1.19 -2.71 14.70
CA LEU A 53 1.52 -2.68 13.28
C LEU A 53 2.59 -3.70 12.89
N ALA A 54 3.16 -4.46 13.84
CA ALA A 54 4.24 -5.40 13.55
C ALA A 54 3.88 -6.44 12.47
N TRP A 55 2.59 -6.80 12.37
CA TRP A 55 2.08 -7.70 11.35
C TRP A 55 2.31 -7.20 9.91
N THR A 56 2.38 -5.87 9.69
CA THR A 56 2.59 -5.32 8.34
C THR A 56 3.98 -5.62 7.81
N GLN A 57 4.95 -5.85 8.71
CA GLN A 57 6.32 -6.23 8.35
C GLN A 57 6.44 -7.70 7.91
N GLN A 58 5.35 -8.47 8.00
CA GLN A 58 5.26 -9.86 7.57
C GLN A 58 4.41 -10.02 6.30
N ILE A 59 4.09 -8.91 5.61
CA ILE A 59 3.40 -8.91 4.32
C ILE A 59 4.48 -8.88 3.22
N PHE A 60 4.78 -10.03 2.62
CA PHE A 60 5.80 -10.18 1.59
C PHE A 60 5.21 -10.18 0.18
N SER A 61 3.98 -10.67 0.04
CA SER A 61 3.25 -10.75 -1.23
C SER A 61 1.92 -10.00 -1.10
N GLN A 62 1.76 -8.93 -1.88
CA GLN A 62 0.55 -8.10 -1.90
C GLN A 62 0.10 -7.82 -3.33
N VAL A 63 -1.21 -7.95 -3.58
CA VAL A 63 -1.83 -7.57 -4.86
C VAL A 63 -2.66 -6.31 -4.69
N GLN A 64 -2.52 -5.37 -5.62
CA GLN A 64 -3.46 -4.26 -5.77
C GLN A 64 -4.61 -4.70 -6.69
N LEU A 65 -5.84 -4.52 -6.25
CA LEU A 65 -7.05 -4.86 -7.01
C LEU A 65 -8.01 -3.66 -7.08
N LEU A 66 -8.72 -3.54 -8.20
CA LEU A 66 -9.74 -2.50 -8.39
C LEU A 66 -11.08 -3.03 -7.89
N ILE A 67 -11.83 -2.21 -7.14
CA ILE A 67 -13.06 -2.70 -6.49
C ILE A 67 -14.17 -3.10 -7.49
N TRP A 68 -14.12 -2.56 -8.70
CA TRP A 68 -15.07 -2.84 -9.78
C TRP A 68 -14.58 -3.89 -10.79
N ASP A 69 -13.44 -4.55 -10.52
CA ASP A 69 -12.93 -5.60 -11.39
C ASP A 69 -13.97 -6.73 -11.53
N ARG A 70 -14.26 -7.16 -12.75
CA ARG A 70 -15.29 -8.17 -13.07
C ARG A 70 -14.98 -9.56 -12.54
N THR A 71 -13.70 -9.85 -12.32
CA THR A 71 -13.27 -11.09 -11.68
C THR A 71 -13.49 -11.05 -10.17
N PHE A 72 -13.63 -9.85 -9.61
CA PHE A 72 -13.80 -9.62 -8.18
C PHE A 72 -15.25 -9.28 -7.78
N TYR A 73 -15.97 -8.47 -8.56
CA TYR A 73 -17.36 -8.09 -8.32
C TYR A 73 -18.28 -8.61 -9.43
N ASP A 74 -19.32 -9.34 -9.03
CA ASP A 74 -20.38 -9.83 -9.90
C ASP A 74 -21.59 -8.88 -9.82
N PRO A 75 -21.99 -8.18 -10.90
CA PRO A 75 -23.12 -7.27 -10.86
C PRO A 75 -24.48 -7.97 -11.00
N GLU A 76 -24.52 -9.21 -11.52
CA GLU A 76 -25.76 -9.95 -11.74
C GLU A 76 -26.22 -10.52 -10.41
N ALA A 77 -25.27 -11.08 -9.65
CA ALA A 77 -25.48 -11.49 -8.27
C ALA A 77 -25.42 -10.31 -7.27
N GLY A 78 -24.74 -9.21 -7.63
CA GLY A 78 -24.59 -8.02 -6.79
C GLY A 78 -23.63 -8.21 -5.61
N GLU A 79 -22.58 -9.01 -5.78
CA GLU A 79 -21.70 -9.43 -4.68
C GLU A 79 -20.21 -9.46 -5.01
N TYR A 80 -19.38 -9.37 -3.96
CA TYR A 80 -17.94 -9.57 -4.04
C TYR A 80 -17.57 -11.05 -3.91
N THR A 81 -16.75 -11.51 -4.86
CA THR A 81 -16.31 -12.89 -5.06
C THR A 81 -14.88 -13.12 -4.56
N ALA A 82 -14.63 -12.79 -3.29
CA ALA A 82 -13.30 -12.87 -2.68
C ALA A 82 -12.65 -14.27 -2.78
N ASP A 83 -13.43 -15.33 -2.57
CA ASP A 83 -12.92 -16.72 -2.66
C ASP A 83 -12.41 -17.05 -4.07
N ARG A 84 -13.23 -16.77 -5.10
CA ARG A 84 -12.85 -16.94 -6.50
C ARG A 84 -11.60 -16.13 -6.86
N PHE A 85 -11.54 -14.88 -6.40
CA PHE A 85 -10.38 -14.01 -6.63
C PHE A 85 -9.10 -14.61 -6.01
N LEU A 86 -9.17 -15.13 -4.79
CA LEU A 86 -8.04 -15.74 -4.10
C LEU A 86 -7.58 -17.02 -4.80
N ASP A 87 -8.50 -17.91 -5.15
CA ASP A 87 -8.20 -19.16 -5.88
C ASP A 87 -7.50 -18.87 -7.22
N ASP A 88 -7.99 -17.89 -7.97
CA ASP A 88 -7.42 -17.48 -9.24
C ASP A 88 -6.05 -16.81 -9.08
N THR A 89 -5.88 -16.01 -8.02
CA THR A 89 -4.61 -15.36 -7.70
C THR A 89 -3.56 -16.39 -7.33
N GLU A 90 -3.89 -17.32 -6.42
CA GLU A 90 -2.97 -18.36 -5.98
C GLU A 90 -2.51 -19.24 -7.15
N ARG A 91 -3.43 -19.62 -8.05
CA ARG A 91 -3.10 -20.39 -9.25
C ARG A 91 -2.11 -19.68 -10.19
N ARG A 92 -2.12 -18.35 -10.22
CA ARG A 92 -1.33 -17.55 -11.17
C ARG A 92 0.01 -17.09 -10.61
N VAL A 93 0.03 -16.66 -9.35
CA VAL A 93 1.20 -16.00 -8.73
C VAL A 93 1.59 -16.60 -7.38
N GLY A 94 0.82 -17.56 -6.87
CA GLY A 94 0.99 -18.12 -5.52
C GLY A 94 0.19 -17.37 -4.46
N PRO A 95 0.24 -17.84 -3.19
CA PRO A 95 -0.49 -17.24 -2.10
C PRO A 95 -0.04 -15.80 -1.85
N ILE A 96 -0.96 -14.99 -1.33
CA ILE A 96 -0.74 -13.58 -1.01
C ILE A 96 -1.02 -13.33 0.47
N ASP A 97 -0.27 -12.42 1.08
CA ASP A 97 -0.45 -12.04 2.48
C ASP A 97 -1.48 -10.93 2.64
N ALA A 98 -1.63 -10.08 1.61
CA ALA A 98 -2.55 -8.95 1.64
C ALA A 98 -3.09 -8.52 0.27
N VAL A 99 -4.19 -7.79 0.31
CA VAL A 99 -4.74 -7.04 -0.83
C VAL A 99 -4.79 -5.54 -0.53
N LEU A 100 -4.46 -4.72 -1.53
CA LEU A 100 -4.78 -3.28 -1.54
C LEU A 100 -5.98 -3.06 -2.45
N ILE A 101 -7.12 -2.75 -1.87
CA ILE A 101 -8.37 -2.56 -2.61
C ILE A 101 -8.52 -1.09 -2.98
N TRP A 102 -8.41 -0.81 -4.26
CA TRP A 102 -8.51 0.53 -4.81
C TRP A 102 -9.98 0.87 -5.11
N HIS A 103 -10.67 1.49 -4.14
CA HIS A 103 -12.12 1.72 -4.21
C HIS A 103 -12.53 2.96 -5.01
N VAL A 104 -11.62 3.92 -5.15
CA VAL A 104 -11.92 5.23 -5.75
C VAL A 104 -11.86 5.24 -7.29
N TYR A 105 -11.20 4.27 -7.92
CA TYR A 105 -11.09 4.19 -9.38
C TYR A 105 -12.30 3.48 -9.99
N PRO A 106 -12.83 3.92 -11.15
CA PRO A 106 -12.41 5.10 -11.93
C PRO A 106 -13.18 6.39 -11.58
N ASN A 107 -13.95 6.40 -10.49
CA ASN A 107 -15.02 7.38 -10.29
C ASN A 107 -14.60 8.67 -9.54
N LEU A 108 -13.48 8.67 -8.84
CA LEU A 108 -13.03 9.86 -8.11
C LEU A 108 -12.81 11.05 -9.03
N GLY A 109 -13.48 12.16 -8.73
CA GLY A 109 -13.45 13.39 -9.53
C GLY A 109 -14.43 13.42 -10.69
N VAL A 110 -15.26 12.38 -10.90
CA VAL A 110 -16.35 12.41 -11.89
C VAL A 110 -17.53 13.25 -11.41
N ASP A 111 -17.77 13.26 -10.09
CA ASP A 111 -18.79 14.06 -9.41
C ASP A 111 -18.24 14.63 -8.08
N ASP A 112 -19.11 15.16 -7.23
CA ASP A 112 -18.74 15.85 -6.00
C ASP A 112 -18.41 14.92 -4.81
N ARG A 113 -18.56 13.59 -4.99
CA ARG A 113 -18.31 12.60 -3.93
C ARG A 113 -16.82 12.44 -3.65
N ASN A 114 -16.47 12.46 -2.37
CA ASN A 114 -15.11 12.20 -1.92
C ASN A 114 -14.80 10.70 -1.78
N GLN A 115 -13.55 10.37 -1.50
CA GLN A 115 -13.10 8.99 -1.31
C GLN A 115 -13.91 8.20 -0.27
N PHE A 116 -14.49 8.84 0.75
CA PHE A 116 -15.28 8.18 1.79
C PHE A 116 -16.72 7.96 1.33
N ASP A 117 -17.30 8.90 0.59
CA ASP A 117 -18.60 8.75 -0.04
C ASP A 117 -18.59 7.60 -1.04
N LEU A 118 -17.57 7.58 -1.92
CA LEU A 118 -17.40 6.50 -2.89
C LEU A 118 -17.30 5.13 -2.22
N LEU A 119 -16.66 5.05 -1.04
CA LEU A 119 -16.61 3.80 -0.27
C LEU A 119 -18.00 3.42 0.26
N ARG A 120 -18.78 4.37 0.79
CA ARG A 120 -20.13 4.10 1.33
C ARG A 120 -21.15 3.75 0.26
N ASP A 121 -20.97 4.30 -0.94
CA ASP A 121 -21.86 4.14 -2.10
C ASP A 121 -21.63 2.84 -2.87
N LEU A 122 -20.63 2.04 -2.49
CA LEU A 122 -20.42 0.74 -3.12
C LEU A 122 -21.65 -0.16 -2.95
N PRO A 123 -21.86 -1.12 -3.86
CA PRO A 123 -23.03 -2.00 -3.82
C PRO A 123 -23.15 -2.73 -2.48
N GLY A 124 -24.35 -2.68 -1.89
CA GLY A 124 -24.62 -3.21 -0.56
C GLY A 124 -24.01 -2.43 0.61
N GLY A 125 -23.30 -1.32 0.32
CA GLY A 125 -22.72 -0.39 1.27
C GLY A 125 -21.71 -1.00 2.23
N ILE A 126 -21.50 -0.32 3.36
CA ILE A 126 -20.58 -0.76 4.42
C ILE A 126 -20.84 -2.19 4.93
N PRO A 127 -22.08 -2.69 5.04
CA PRO A 127 -22.33 -4.10 5.37
C PRO A 127 -21.69 -5.09 4.39
N ALA A 128 -21.87 -4.89 3.08
CA ALA A 128 -21.28 -5.77 2.05
C ALA A 128 -19.75 -5.68 2.03
N ILE A 129 -19.18 -4.48 2.21
CA ILE A 129 -17.73 -4.28 2.31
C ILE A 129 -17.17 -5.03 3.52
N ARG A 130 -17.85 -4.98 4.66
CA ARG A 130 -17.42 -5.71 5.87
C ARG A 130 -17.43 -7.22 5.62
N GLN A 131 -18.45 -7.74 4.95
CA GLN A 131 -18.53 -9.16 4.61
C GLN A 131 -17.39 -9.57 3.66
N MET A 132 -17.11 -8.75 2.64
CA MET A 132 -15.99 -8.95 1.72
C MET A 132 -14.65 -8.98 2.47
N VAL A 133 -14.40 -8.04 3.39
CA VAL A 133 -13.19 -8.01 4.22
C VAL A 133 -13.11 -9.25 5.13
N GLN A 134 -14.23 -9.68 5.70
CA GLN A 134 -14.30 -10.89 6.52
C GLN A 134 -13.93 -12.15 5.72
N LYS A 135 -14.32 -12.24 4.44
CA LYS A 135 -13.91 -13.35 3.55
C LYS A 135 -12.39 -13.38 3.37
N PHE A 136 -11.75 -12.25 3.09
CA PHE A 136 -10.27 -12.21 3.04
C PHE A 136 -9.64 -12.64 4.36
N HIS A 137 -10.15 -12.13 5.49
CA HIS A 137 -9.63 -12.48 6.81
C HIS A 137 -9.81 -13.97 7.14
N SER A 138 -10.87 -14.65 6.67
CA SER A 138 -11.01 -16.10 6.89
C SER A 138 -9.96 -16.93 6.15
N HIS A 139 -9.34 -16.37 5.10
CA HIS A 139 -8.19 -16.96 4.39
C HIS A 139 -6.84 -16.49 4.94
N GLY A 140 -6.82 -15.73 6.04
CA GLY A 140 -5.61 -15.16 6.61
C GLY A 140 -5.05 -13.93 5.86
N VAL A 141 -5.70 -13.52 4.77
CA VAL A 141 -5.27 -12.41 3.91
C VAL A 141 -5.69 -11.06 4.52
N LYS A 142 -4.76 -10.12 4.62
CA LYS A 142 -5.01 -8.78 5.16
C LYS A 142 -5.57 -7.84 4.09
N VAL A 143 -6.34 -6.84 4.51
CA VAL A 143 -6.97 -5.89 3.58
C VAL A 143 -6.54 -4.46 3.89
N PHE A 144 -6.05 -3.77 2.87
CA PHE A 144 -5.77 -2.35 2.89
C PHE A 144 -6.75 -1.59 1.99
N PHE A 145 -7.18 -0.43 2.46
CA PHE A 145 -7.78 0.62 1.62
C PHE A 145 -6.82 1.81 1.61
N PRO A 146 -6.54 2.39 0.43
CA PRO A 146 -5.68 3.55 0.34
C PRO A 146 -6.40 4.78 0.90
N PHE A 147 -5.65 5.64 1.60
CA PHE A 147 -6.04 7.02 1.82
C PHE A 147 -5.51 7.88 0.67
N ILE A 148 -6.40 8.59 -0.01
CA ILE A 148 -6.07 9.34 -1.21
C ILE A 148 -5.73 10.78 -0.82
N MET A 149 -4.44 11.04 -0.60
CA MET A 149 -3.94 12.36 -0.16
C MET A 149 -4.20 13.48 -1.18
N TRP A 150 -4.31 13.15 -2.47
CA TRP A 150 -4.58 14.11 -3.54
C TRP A 150 -6.06 14.31 -3.83
N ASP A 151 -6.95 13.69 -3.06
CA ASP A 151 -8.38 13.96 -3.12
C ASP A 151 -8.70 15.30 -2.44
N THR A 152 -8.27 16.39 -3.07
CA THR A 152 -8.45 17.77 -2.58
C THR A 152 -9.47 18.55 -3.41
N GLY A 153 -10.06 17.93 -4.43
CA GLY A 153 -10.99 18.54 -5.36
C GLY A 153 -12.44 18.12 -5.18
N THR A 154 -12.73 17.23 -4.23
CA THR A 154 -14.06 16.78 -3.87
C THR A 154 -14.52 17.43 -2.57
N ARG A 155 -15.77 17.21 -2.15
CA ARG A 155 -16.31 17.83 -0.93
C ARG A 155 -15.64 17.28 0.35
N GLU A 156 -15.55 18.12 1.38
CA GLU A 156 -15.11 17.71 2.73
C GLU A 156 -16.20 16.98 3.52
#